data_AF-A0A829HB07-F1
#
_entry.id   AF-A0A829HB07-F1
#
_cell.length_a   1.000
_cell.length_b   1.000
_cell.length_c   1.000
_cell.angle_alpha   90.00
_cell.angle_beta   90.00
_cell.angle_gamma   90.00
#
_symmetry.space_group_name_H-M   'P 1'
#
loop_
_entity.id
_entity.type
_entity.pdbx_description
1 polymer ?
#
loop_
_entity_poly.entity_id
_entity_poly.type
_entity_poly.pdbx_seq_one_letter_code
_entity_poly.pdbx_strand_id
1 'polypeptide(L)'
;MQISIKPAAVTYLKDHVNQDQRLFLALDDGSSKYSKLGGSCAIGNKYQLVVADEDDQDYALPLDNEAGFKLTTGDPETDYFGSGLTLDFKNASLALRDDSGILDGAVTLNKDAALPQNDAQRRDDMTKLGGKIC
;
A
#
# COMPACT_ATOMS: atom_id res chain seq x y z
N MET A 1 12.85 0.73 10.93
CA MET A 1 12.49 2.17 10.81
C MET A 1 11.21 2.38 11.60
N GLN A 2 10.87 3.61 12.02
CA GLN A 2 9.69 3.86 12.83
C GLN A 2 8.68 4.75 12.12
N ILE A 3 7.39 4.44 12.26
CA ILE A 3 6.28 5.26 11.78
C ILE A 3 5.25 5.49 12.90
N SER A 4 4.85 6.74 13.09
CA SER A 4 3.76 7.10 14.00
C SER A 4 2.43 7.07 13.26
N ILE A 5 1.53 6.17 13.64
CA ILE A 5 0.19 6.10 13.06
C ILE A 5 -0.77 6.86 13.98
N LYS A 6 -1.36 7.95 13.49
CA LYS A 6 -2.30 8.77 14.27
C LYS A 6 -3.58 7.99 14.58
N PRO A 7 -4.29 8.31 15.68
CA PRO A 7 -5.48 7.58 16.10
C PRO A 7 -6.55 7.43 15.01
N ALA A 8 -6.78 8.47 14.19
CA ALA A 8 -7.74 8.42 13.09
C ALA A 8 -7.35 7.38 12.02
N ALA A 9 -6.06 7.32 11.67
CA ALA A 9 -5.54 6.32 10.74
C ALA A 9 -5.58 4.91 11.35
N VAL A 10 -5.29 4.76 12.65
CA VAL A 10 -5.42 3.47 13.33
C VAL A 10 -6.85 2.94 13.26
N THR A 11 -7.85 3.77 13.55
CA THR A 11 -9.26 3.39 13.45
C THR A 11 -9.62 2.97 12.03
N TYR A 12 -9.28 3.81 11.04
CA TYR A 12 -9.51 3.49 9.64
C TYR A 12 -8.89 2.15 9.23
N LEU A 13 -7.62 1.92 9.57
CA LEU A 13 -6.96 0.66 9.23
C LEU A 13 -7.57 -0.54 9.94
N LYS A 14 -7.97 -0.42 11.21
CA LYS A 14 -8.64 -1.52 11.93
C LYS A 14 -10.01 -1.88 11.34
N ASP A 15 -10.72 -0.92 10.78
CA ASP A 15 -12.02 -1.15 10.14
C ASP A 15 -11.89 -1.81 8.75
N HIS A 16 -10.72 -1.70 8.11
CA HIS A 16 -10.50 -2.15 6.73
C HIS A 16 -9.51 -3.31 6.58
N VAL A 17 -8.72 -3.61 7.62
CA VAL A 17 -7.61 -4.57 7.61
C VAL A 17 -7.74 -5.51 8.81
N ASN A 18 -7.64 -6.82 8.57
CA ASN A 18 -7.63 -7.78 9.67
C ASN A 18 -6.26 -7.75 10.39
N GLN A 19 -6.24 -7.97 11.70
CA GLN A 19 -4.99 -7.89 12.48
C GLN A 19 -3.90 -8.87 12.05
N ASP A 20 -4.28 -9.99 11.43
CA ASP A 20 -3.33 -11.00 10.97
C ASP A 20 -2.68 -10.66 9.63
N GLN A 21 -3.32 -9.77 8.86
CA GLN A 21 -2.89 -9.37 7.52
C GLN A 21 -1.67 -8.46 7.58
N ARG A 22 -0.90 -8.53 6.51
CA ARG A 22 0.30 -7.73 6.31
C ARG A 22 -0.07 -6.47 5.55
N LEU A 23 0.63 -5.40 5.88
CA LEU A 23 0.53 -4.13 5.20
C LEU A 23 1.87 -3.81 4.58
N PHE A 24 1.88 -3.51 3.30
CA PHE A 24 3.06 -3.00 2.61
C PHE A 24 2.85 -1.53 2.29
N LEU A 25 3.77 -0.69 2.72
CA LEU A 25 3.89 0.66 2.19
C LEU A 25 4.71 0.55 0.90
N ALA A 26 4.09 0.91 -0.23
CA ALA A 26 4.67 0.79 -1.55
C ALA A 26 4.47 2.08 -2.34
N LEU A 27 5.37 2.36 -3.29
CA LEU A 27 5.13 3.41 -4.27
C LEU A 27 3.96 3.03 -5.20
N ASP A 28 3.19 4.00 -5.64
CA ASP A 28 2.16 3.84 -6.67
C ASP A 28 2.45 4.74 -7.86
N ASP A 29 3.72 4.81 -8.29
CA ASP A 29 4.21 5.64 -9.39
C ASP A 29 4.58 4.85 -10.66
N GLY A 30 4.31 3.54 -10.67
CA GLY A 30 4.69 2.61 -11.72
C GLY A 30 6.03 1.92 -11.51
N SER A 31 6.81 2.26 -10.47
CA SER A 31 8.07 1.59 -10.14
C SER A 31 7.87 0.34 -9.26
N SER A 32 6.84 0.33 -8.41
CA SER A 32 6.46 -0.81 -7.59
C SER A 32 5.68 -1.85 -8.40
N LYS A 33 5.90 -3.13 -8.09
CA LYS A 33 5.10 -4.24 -8.62
C LYS A 33 3.61 -4.18 -8.22
N TYR A 34 3.29 -3.45 -7.16
CA TYR A 34 1.92 -3.21 -6.72
C TYR A 34 1.30 -1.97 -7.34
N SER A 35 2.06 -1.18 -8.12
CA SER A 35 1.51 0.01 -8.72
C SER A 35 0.47 -0.36 -9.78
N LYS A 36 -0.70 0.29 -9.67
CA LYS A 36 -1.78 0.15 -10.65
C LYS A 36 -1.67 1.16 -11.77
N LEU A 37 -0.66 2.05 -11.72
CA LEU A 37 -0.38 3.05 -12.73
C LEU A 37 0.49 2.45 -13.84
N GLY A 38 -0.16 1.81 -14.81
CA GLY A 38 0.51 1.43 -16.06
C GLY A 38 0.90 2.69 -16.86
N GLY A 39 2.20 3.01 -16.91
CA GLY A 39 2.74 4.03 -17.81
C GLY A 39 2.49 5.49 -17.41
N SER A 40 2.21 5.78 -16.14
CA SER A 40 2.10 7.17 -15.70
C SER A 40 3.50 7.79 -15.52
N CYS A 41 3.70 9.00 -16.03
CA CYS A 41 4.94 9.78 -15.84
C CYS A 41 5.00 10.45 -14.44
N ALA A 42 4.23 9.94 -13.47
CA ALA A 42 4.16 10.48 -12.11
C ALA A 42 5.29 9.90 -11.26
N ILE A 43 6.54 10.16 -11.66
CA ILE A 43 7.74 9.60 -11.01
C ILE A 43 7.88 10.18 -9.61
N GLY A 44 7.87 9.29 -8.61
CA GLY A 44 8.19 9.59 -7.22
C GLY A 44 7.12 10.37 -6.48
N ASN A 45 6.92 10.03 -5.20
CA ASN A 45 6.06 10.66 -4.19
C ASN A 45 4.60 10.22 -4.07
N LYS A 46 4.14 9.23 -4.84
CA LYS A 46 2.81 8.63 -4.63
C LYS A 46 2.93 7.31 -3.91
N TYR A 47 2.17 7.14 -2.83
CA TYR A 47 2.20 5.96 -1.98
C TYR A 47 0.85 5.24 -1.93
N GLN A 48 0.94 3.96 -1.62
CA GLN A 48 -0.20 3.12 -1.31
C GLN A 48 0.13 2.19 -0.17
N LEU A 49 -0.90 1.83 0.59
CA LEU A 49 -0.89 0.70 1.50
C LEU A 49 -1.48 -0.50 0.77
N VAL A 50 -0.72 -1.58 0.70
CA VAL A 50 -1.15 -2.84 0.10
C VAL A 50 -1.42 -3.83 1.22
N VAL A 51 -2.67 -4.31 1.31
CA VAL A 51 -3.05 -5.39 2.23
C VAL A 51 -2.77 -6.72 1.55
N ALA A 52 -1.94 -7.56 2.17
CA ALA A 52 -1.61 -8.88 1.67
C ALA A 52 -1.78 -9.95 2.77
N ASP A 53 -2.05 -11.18 2.33
CA ASP A 53 -2.12 -12.35 3.21
C ASP A 53 -0.75 -13.04 3.36
N GLU A 54 0.11 -12.91 2.34
CA GLU A 54 1.43 -13.55 2.25
C GLU A 54 2.57 -12.54 2.45
N ASP A 55 3.74 -13.05 2.85
CA ASP A 55 4.98 -12.26 2.91
C ASP A 55 5.53 -11.94 1.53
N ASP A 56 6.24 -10.81 1.45
CA ASP A 56 6.88 -10.36 0.22
C ASP A 56 8.33 -9.95 0.49
N GLN A 57 9.28 -10.63 -0.17
CA GLN A 57 10.71 -10.38 0.02
C GLN A 57 11.17 -9.01 -0.48
N ASP A 58 10.50 -8.47 -1.51
CA ASP A 58 10.80 -7.13 -2.01
C ASP A 58 10.32 -6.03 -1.05
N TYR A 59 9.40 -6.39 -0.14
CA TYR A 59 8.79 -5.52 0.87
C TYR A 59 9.07 -6.00 2.30
N ALA A 60 10.25 -6.57 2.55
CA ALA A 60 10.58 -7.18 3.84
C ALA A 60 11.06 -6.20 4.92
N LEU A 61 11.24 -4.91 4.63
CA LEU A 61 11.80 -3.97 5.59
C LEU A 61 10.76 -3.53 6.62
N PRO A 62 10.99 -3.72 7.93
CA PRO A 62 10.00 -3.39 8.95
C PRO A 62 9.84 -1.88 9.20
N LEU A 63 8.57 -1.47 9.28
CA LEU A 63 8.11 -0.16 9.75
C LEU A 63 7.41 -0.32 11.11
N ASP A 64 8.20 -0.18 12.16
CA ASP A 64 7.74 -0.30 13.54
C ASP A 64 6.71 0.79 13.87
N ASN A 65 5.58 0.37 14.43
CA ASN A 65 4.49 1.25 14.80
C ASN A 65 3.87 0.83 16.14
N GLU A 66 3.38 1.81 16.90
CA GLU A 66 2.78 1.57 18.22
C GLU A 66 1.37 0.97 18.14
N ALA A 67 0.79 0.89 16.94
CA ALA A 67 -0.56 0.38 16.71
C ALA A 67 -0.61 -1.15 16.53
N GLY A 68 0.55 -1.82 16.45
CA GLY A 68 0.66 -3.28 16.35
C GLY A 68 0.37 -3.85 14.97
N PHE A 69 0.40 -3.04 13.91
CA PHE A 69 0.24 -3.53 12.54
C PHE A 69 1.53 -4.16 12.03
N LYS A 70 1.41 -5.24 11.26
CA LYS A 70 2.53 -5.84 10.51
C LYS A 70 2.80 -5.02 9.25
N LEU A 71 3.40 -3.84 9.44
CA LEU A 71 3.70 -2.90 8.37
C LEU A 71 5.16 -3.06 7.93
N THR A 72 5.37 -3.31 6.65
CA THR A 72 6.69 -3.39 6.03
C THR A 72 6.73 -2.55 4.75
N THR A 73 7.92 -2.36 4.18
CA THR A 73 8.19 -1.52 3.01
C THR A 73 9.32 -2.13 2.18
N GLY A 74 9.49 -1.66 0.94
CA GLY A 74 10.65 -2.02 0.12
C GLY A 74 11.78 -1.00 0.24
N ASP A 75 12.97 -1.37 -0.25
CA ASP A 75 14.14 -0.48 -0.30
C ASP A 75 13.87 0.82 -1.10
N PRO A 76 13.29 0.79 -2.32
CA PRO A 76 13.08 2.00 -3.13
C PRO A 76 12.19 3.04 -2.48
N GLU A 77 11.21 2.60 -1.68
CA GLU A 77 10.32 3.48 -0.92
C GLU A 77 11.11 4.30 0.12
N THR A 78 12.17 3.73 0.70
CA THR A 78 12.92 4.38 1.79
C THR A 78 13.74 5.58 1.35
N ASP A 79 14.10 5.68 0.07
CA ASP A 79 14.86 6.80 -0.50
C ASP A 79 14.15 8.15 -0.33
N TYR A 80 12.83 8.10 -0.13
CA TYR A 80 11.97 9.27 0.04
C TYR A 80 11.55 9.50 1.50
N PHE A 81 11.91 8.61 2.43
CA PHE A 81 11.52 8.74 3.83
C PHE A 81 12.47 9.68 4.57
N GLY A 82 11.90 10.74 5.15
CA GLY A 82 12.57 11.54 6.16
C GLY A 82 12.46 10.98 7.58
N SER A 83 12.96 11.77 8.53
CA SER A 83 12.72 11.53 9.96
C SER A 83 11.27 11.88 10.34
N GLY A 84 10.74 11.24 11.39
CA GLY A 84 9.40 11.58 11.89
C GLY A 84 8.23 11.07 11.05
N LEU A 85 8.43 9.97 10.30
CA LEU A 85 7.40 9.39 9.43
C LEU A 85 6.07 9.20 10.20
N THR A 86 5.01 9.75 9.64
CA THR A 86 3.69 9.83 10.28
C THR A 86 2.60 9.52 9.27
N LEU A 87 1.70 8.60 9.62
CA LEU A 87 0.48 8.30 8.86
C LEU A 87 -0.73 8.88 9.59
N ASP A 88 -1.50 9.72 8.89
CA ASP A 88 -2.72 10.33 9.41
C ASP A 88 -3.93 10.04 8.51
N PHE A 89 -5.13 10.21 9.03
CA PHE A 89 -6.37 10.09 8.26
C PHE A 89 -7.22 11.34 8.47
N LYS A 90 -7.38 12.13 7.40
CA LYS A 90 -8.14 13.38 7.41
C LYS A 90 -8.79 13.60 6.06
N ASN A 91 -9.93 14.28 6.04
CA ASN A 91 -10.68 14.58 4.81
C ASN A 91 -10.99 13.32 3.97
N ALA A 92 -11.30 12.21 4.64
CA ALA A 92 -11.56 10.90 4.03
C ALA A 92 -10.37 10.29 3.23
N SER A 93 -9.15 10.75 3.51
CA SER A 93 -7.93 10.25 2.88
C SER A 93 -6.84 9.96 3.91
N LEU A 94 -6.03 8.94 3.64
CA LEU A 94 -4.78 8.74 4.37
C LEU A 94 -3.72 9.71 3.85
N ALA A 95 -2.92 10.25 4.75
CA ALA A 95 -1.84 11.18 4.43
C ALA A 95 -0.54 10.72 5.10
N LEU A 96 0.50 10.52 4.29
CA LEU A 96 1.86 10.23 4.72
C LEU A 96 2.68 11.52 4.80
N ARG A 97 3.36 11.68 5.92
CA ARG A 97 4.11 12.90 6.25
C ARG A 97 5.41 12.53 6.94
N ASP A 98 6.35 13.44 6.89
CA ASP A 98 7.58 13.38 7.68
C ASP A 98 7.90 14.79 8.22
N ASP A 99 9.07 14.96 8.83
CA ASP A 99 9.52 16.25 9.37
C ASP A 99 9.76 17.30 8.27
N SER A 100 9.91 16.89 7.00
CA SER A 100 10.10 17.79 5.86
C SER A 100 8.78 18.30 5.28
N GLY A 101 7.68 17.57 5.47
CA GLY A 101 6.35 18.00 5.04
C GLY A 101 5.38 16.86 4.74
N ILE A 102 4.55 17.07 3.72
CA ILE A 102 3.63 16.03 3.21
C ILE A 102 4.36 15.27 2.12
N LEU A 103 4.52 13.96 2.31
CA LEU A 103 5.04 13.06 1.29
C LEU A 103 3.94 12.71 0.29
N ASP A 104 2.78 12.30 0.80
CA ASP A 104 1.58 12.04 0.01
C ASP A 104 0.34 12.39 0.82
N GLY A 105 -0.56 13.20 0.25
CA GLY A 105 -1.80 13.62 0.89
C GLY A 105 -2.99 12.70 0.65
N ALA A 106 -2.87 11.70 -0.22
CA ALA A 106 -3.94 10.84 -0.68
C ALA A 106 -3.47 9.39 -0.87
N VAL A 107 -2.82 8.85 0.17
CA VAL A 107 -2.40 7.45 0.20
C VAL A 107 -3.62 6.56 0.06
N THR A 108 -3.56 5.62 -0.89
CA THR A 108 -4.66 4.69 -1.13
C THR A 108 -4.46 3.41 -0.34
N LEU A 109 -5.55 2.82 0.14
CA LEU A 109 -5.54 1.46 0.69
C LEU A 109 -6.03 0.50 -0.38
N ASN A 110 -5.11 -0.29 -0.92
CA ASN A 110 -5.39 -1.34 -1.88
C ASN A 110 -5.27 -2.68 -1.19
N LYS A 111 -6.19 -3.60 -1.47
CA LYS A 111 -5.87 -5.01 -1.27
C LYS A 111 -4.97 -5.41 -2.43
N ASP A 112 -3.92 -6.16 -2.15
CA ASP A 112 -3.31 -6.98 -3.18
C ASP A 112 -4.47 -7.78 -3.76
N ALA A 113 -4.89 -7.42 -4.96
CA ALA A 113 -5.83 -8.24 -5.68
C ALA A 113 -4.97 -9.42 -6.05
N ALA A 114 -4.83 -10.38 -5.12
CA ALA A 114 -4.06 -11.59 -5.26
C ALA A 114 -4.20 -11.95 -6.72
N LEU A 115 -3.14 -11.76 -7.51
CA LEU A 115 -3.12 -12.25 -8.88
C LEU A 115 -3.63 -13.66 -8.72
N PRO A 116 -4.81 -14.02 -9.26
CA PRO A 116 -5.54 -15.13 -8.70
C PRO A 116 -4.57 -16.30 -8.58
N GLN A 117 -4.29 -16.71 -7.34
CA GLN A 117 -3.15 -17.60 -7.04
C GLN A 117 -3.28 -18.92 -7.81
N ASN A 118 -4.48 -19.19 -8.33
CA ASN A 118 -4.74 -20.23 -9.30
C ASN A 118 -4.86 -19.65 -10.72
N ASP A 119 -4.00 -20.14 -11.62
CA ASP A 119 -4.13 -19.99 -13.08
C ASP A 119 -5.56 -20.24 -13.58
N ALA A 120 -6.31 -21.10 -12.88
CA ALA A 120 -7.72 -21.41 -13.17
C ALA A 120 -8.64 -20.19 -13.06
N GLN A 121 -8.44 -19.34 -12.06
CA GLN A 121 -9.29 -18.18 -11.80
C GLN A 121 -8.97 -17.03 -12.78
N ARG A 122 -7.69 -16.85 -13.15
CA ARG A 122 -7.29 -15.94 -14.24
C ARG A 122 -7.88 -16.33 -15.59
N ARG A 123 -7.94 -17.63 -15.91
CA ARG A 123 -8.59 -18.12 -17.13
C ARG A 123 -10.09 -17.88 -17.11
N ASP A 124 -10.74 -18.07 -15.96
CA ASP A 124 -12.19 -17.90 -15.83
C ASP A 124 -12.60 -16.42 -15.99
N ASP A 125 -11.81 -15.50 -15.42
CA ASP A 125 -12.05 -14.06 -15.55
C ASP A 125 -11.78 -13.55 -16.99
N MET A 126 -10.71 -14.03 -17.63
CA MET A 126 -10.43 -13.76 -19.06
C MET A 126 -11.56 -14.27 -19.97
N THR A 127 -12.16 -15.42 -19.65
CA THR A 127 -13.26 -16.01 -20.42
C THR A 127 -14.56 -15.20 -20.23
N LYS A 128 -14.84 -14.71 -19.02
CA LYS A 128 -16.02 -13.87 -18.74
C LYS A 128 -15.95 -12.49 -19.39
N LEU A 129 -14.76 -11.92 -19.52
CA LEU A 129 -14.54 -10.64 -20.22
C LEU A 129 -14.69 -10.79 -21.75
N GLY A 130 -14.20 -11.89 -22.33
CA GLY A 130 -14.32 -12.17 -23.76
C GLY A 130 -15.76 -12.46 -24.24
N GLY A 131 -16.65 -12.89 -23.33
CA GLY A 131 -18.04 -13.21 -23.66
C GLY A 131 -19.04 -12.03 -23.65
N LYS A 132 -18.59 -10.82 -23.29
CA LYS A 132 -19.45 -9.62 -23.22
C LYS A 132 -19.34 -8.69 -24.43
N ILE A 133 -18.58 -9.09 -25.46
CA ILE A 133 -18.57 -8.40 -26.75
C ILE A 133 -19.18 -9.36 -27.78
N CYS A 134 -20.50 -9.43 -27.78
CA CYS A 134 -21.33 -9.92 -28.88
C CYS A 134 -22.54 -8.98 -28.98
#